data_AF-A0A7Y0EZN7-F1
#
_entry.id   AF-A0A7Y0EZN7-F1
#
_cell.length_a   1.000
_cell.length_b   1.000
_cell.length_c   1.000
_cell.angle_alpha   90.00
_cell.angle_beta   90.00
_cell.angle_gamma   90.00
#
_symmetry.space_group_name_H-M   'P 1'
#
loop_
_entity.id
_entity.type
_entity.pdbx_description
1 polymer ?
#
loop_
_entity_poly.entity_id
_entity_poly.type
_entity_poly.pdbx_seq_one_letter_code
_entity_poly.pdbx_strand_id
1 'polypeptide(L)'
;MDKLAKAQQSAVAQARRELRKVFETVYNMYDDPAEQRDAFLDLVPAIAQKYGDAGSVAAGEWFEQMRAKWFKDQTDIDTTYQPDDKAIRETVRRLAGHLWDGADGTPADPDAMLRGLLANMDKWVKDAGRGTITKATRRDPRKPRYARVPQGPTCGWCIMLASRGFVYSSAEAAGGDMNDYHKDCDCEPIPSWDKKDPKIEGYDPDALYERYSACRSTVESLLTEERYRKTYVDTFEPQFEDDRPKSFDWWISKQVAHEMDTRDQKWLIDGKRAPVSYASIRANRELKSHELKTRDVLADSGFSLWFPERSNKKGVKTADCVINGIDVDFKSPTEGTSFNSIDRLLRDASKQGDACVLHLIPGRSHINADECKEYIRQALQRRKLKWVLFIDYDGNLRRIVPEK
;
A
#
# COMPACT_ATOMS: atom_id res chain seq x y z
N MET A 1 -21.49 -9.42 -0.90
CA MET A 1 -20.24 -8.65 -0.91
C MET A 1 -20.56 -7.16 -0.80
N ASP A 2 -21.25 -6.60 -1.79
CA ASP A 2 -21.54 -5.17 -1.89
C ASP A 2 -22.20 -4.49 -0.65
N LYS A 3 -23.10 -5.19 0.06
CA LYS A 3 -23.80 -4.60 1.24
C LYS A 3 -22.90 -4.36 2.46
N LEU A 4 -22.00 -5.29 2.79
CA LEU A 4 -21.13 -5.16 3.98
C LEU A 4 -20.10 -4.03 3.77
N ALA A 5 -19.44 -4.05 2.62
CA ALA A 5 -18.46 -3.04 2.25
C ALA A 5 -19.06 -1.62 2.27
N LYS A 6 -20.26 -1.45 1.68
CA LYS A 6 -21.01 -0.19 1.71
C LYS A 6 -21.37 0.25 3.13
N ALA A 7 -21.82 -0.68 3.98
CA ALA A 7 -22.16 -0.37 5.36
C ALA A 7 -20.93 0.10 6.17
N GLN A 8 -19.81 -0.62 6.06
CA GLN A 8 -18.55 -0.24 6.71
C GLN A 8 -18.01 1.09 6.18
N GLN A 9 -18.01 1.31 4.86
CA GLN A 9 -17.58 2.58 4.26
C GLN A 9 -18.47 3.75 4.70
N SER A 10 -19.78 3.54 4.79
CA SER A 10 -20.72 4.55 5.31
C SER A 10 -20.44 4.88 6.77
N ALA A 11 -20.23 3.87 7.62
CA ALA A 11 -19.88 4.05 9.03
C ALA A 11 -18.57 4.84 9.20
N VAL A 12 -17.53 4.47 8.43
CA VAL A 12 -16.26 5.22 8.40
C VAL A 12 -16.46 6.67 7.95
N ALA A 13 -17.23 6.91 6.88
CA ALA A 13 -17.46 8.26 6.38
C ALA A 13 -18.17 9.15 7.41
N GLN A 14 -19.10 8.58 8.18
CA GLN A 14 -19.77 9.28 9.27
C GLN A 14 -18.84 9.51 10.46
N ALA A 15 -18.06 8.50 10.87
CA ALA A 15 -17.06 8.61 11.93
C ALA A 15 -16.01 9.69 11.64
N ARG A 16 -15.47 9.72 10.41
CA ARG A 16 -14.53 10.74 9.95
C ARG A 16 -15.16 12.14 9.95
N ARG A 17 -16.43 12.26 9.57
CA ARG A 17 -17.14 13.54 9.58
C ARG A 17 -17.36 14.05 11.01
N GLU A 18 -17.77 13.18 11.93
CA GLU A 18 -17.93 13.52 13.34
C GLU A 18 -16.60 13.89 13.98
N LEU A 19 -15.55 13.10 13.73
CA LEU A 19 -14.19 13.38 14.21
C LEU A 19 -13.68 14.74 13.73
N ARG A 20 -13.92 15.14 12.47
CA ARG A 20 -13.53 16.49 11.99
C ARG A 20 -14.21 17.60 12.79
N LYS A 21 -15.52 17.46 13.03
CA LYS A 21 -16.30 18.45 13.81
C LYS A 21 -15.82 18.50 15.25
N VAL A 22 -15.60 17.34 15.87
CA VAL A 22 -15.09 17.25 17.24
C VAL A 22 -13.70 17.84 17.33
N PHE A 23 -12.83 17.57 16.36
CA PHE A 23 -11.49 18.14 16.30
C PHE A 23 -11.53 19.66 16.24
N GLU A 24 -12.30 20.23 15.30
CA GLU A 24 -12.50 21.67 15.17
C GLU A 24 -13.06 22.27 16.47
N THR A 25 -14.02 21.61 17.11
CA THR A 25 -14.63 22.08 18.36
C THR A 25 -13.62 22.10 19.51
N VAL A 26 -12.94 20.97 19.76
CA VAL A 26 -11.96 20.84 20.85
C VAL A 26 -10.80 21.80 20.65
N TYR A 27 -10.28 21.91 19.42
CA TYR A 27 -9.16 22.77 19.09
C TYR A 27 -9.48 24.25 19.31
N ASN A 28 -10.71 24.69 19.00
CA ASN A 28 -11.13 26.08 19.22
C ASN A 28 -11.62 26.37 20.64
N MET A 29 -11.90 25.34 21.44
CA MET A 29 -12.45 25.49 22.79
C MET A 29 -11.36 25.62 23.86
N TYR A 30 -10.19 25.00 23.64
CA TYR A 30 -9.07 25.01 24.57
C TYR A 30 -7.85 25.68 23.93
N ASP A 31 -7.20 26.58 24.66
CA ASP A 31 -5.95 27.18 24.25
C ASP A 31 -4.72 26.30 24.60
N ASP A 32 -4.84 25.44 25.62
CA ASP A 32 -3.77 24.54 26.05
C ASP A 32 -3.79 23.22 25.26
N PRO A 33 -2.73 22.89 24.50
CA PRO A 33 -2.57 21.59 23.85
C PRO A 33 -2.74 20.37 24.76
N ALA A 34 -2.43 20.49 26.06
CA ALA A 34 -2.60 19.38 27.01
C ALA A 34 -4.09 19.09 27.26
N GLU A 35 -4.91 20.13 27.42
CA GLU A 35 -6.37 20.00 27.57
C GLU A 35 -7.02 19.47 26.29
N GLN A 36 -6.56 19.95 25.12
CA GLN A 36 -6.99 19.41 23.82
C GLN A 36 -6.70 17.91 23.71
N ARG A 37 -5.47 17.48 24.03
CA ARG A 37 -5.09 16.06 24.05
C ARG A 37 -6.00 15.25 24.97
N ASP A 38 -6.23 15.72 26.19
CA ASP A 38 -6.99 14.98 27.19
C ASP A 38 -8.46 14.82 26.78
N ALA A 39 -9.07 15.85 26.18
CA ALA A 39 -10.39 15.73 25.55
C ALA A 39 -10.40 14.68 24.42
N PHE A 40 -9.36 14.64 23.58
CA PHE A 40 -9.25 13.63 22.52
C PHE A 40 -9.05 12.20 23.04
N LEU A 41 -8.44 12.02 24.23
CA LEU A 41 -8.27 10.69 24.83
C LEU A 41 -9.60 10.02 25.19
N ASP A 42 -10.64 10.80 25.44
CA ASP A 42 -11.99 10.28 25.73
C ASP A 42 -12.88 10.27 24.48
N LEU A 43 -12.85 11.34 23.67
CA LEU A 43 -13.77 11.49 22.53
C LEU A 43 -13.43 10.57 21.36
N VAL A 44 -12.15 10.34 21.07
CA VAL A 44 -11.73 9.52 19.93
C VAL A 44 -12.16 8.04 20.10
N PRO A 45 -11.91 7.37 21.24
CA PRO A 45 -12.42 6.03 21.48
C PRO A 45 -13.95 5.95 21.42
N ALA A 46 -14.65 6.95 21.96
CA ALA A 46 -16.12 6.97 21.95
C ALA A 46 -16.69 7.03 20.53
N ILE A 47 -16.09 7.84 19.63
CA ILE A 47 -16.47 7.88 18.21
C ILE A 47 -16.20 6.53 17.55
N ALA A 48 -15.01 5.94 17.79
CA ALA A 48 -14.63 4.65 17.22
C ALA A 48 -15.61 3.54 17.65
N GLN A 49 -15.99 3.51 18.93
CA GLN A 49 -16.97 2.56 19.46
C GLN A 49 -18.34 2.75 18.82
N LYS A 50 -18.89 3.97 18.84
CA LYS A 50 -20.22 4.31 18.31
C LYS A 50 -20.41 3.83 16.87
N TYR A 51 -19.43 4.10 16.01
CA TYR A 51 -19.53 3.71 14.60
C TYR A 51 -19.06 2.27 14.34
N GLY A 52 -18.17 1.73 15.19
CA GLY A 52 -17.78 0.32 15.18
C GLY A 52 -18.93 -0.62 15.53
N ASP A 53 -19.81 -0.25 16.47
CA ASP A 53 -21.00 -1.02 16.84
C ASP A 53 -21.94 -1.20 15.64
N ALA A 54 -22.20 -0.12 14.89
CA ALA A 54 -22.98 -0.19 13.65
C ALA A 54 -22.32 -1.11 12.60
N GLY A 55 -20.99 -1.05 12.47
CA GLY A 55 -20.23 -1.94 11.59
C GLY A 55 -20.29 -3.41 12.03
N SER A 56 -20.34 -3.68 13.33
CA SER A 56 -20.42 -5.02 13.91
C SER A 56 -21.77 -5.67 13.67
N VAL A 57 -22.86 -4.92 13.85
CA VAL A 57 -24.23 -5.40 13.53
C VAL A 57 -24.34 -5.77 12.05
N ALA A 58 -23.90 -4.88 11.16
CA ALA A 58 -23.94 -5.13 9.72
C ALA A 58 -23.09 -6.35 9.31
N ALA A 59 -21.94 -6.56 9.98
CA ALA A 59 -21.10 -7.73 9.76
C ALA A 59 -21.76 -9.03 10.25
N GLY A 60 -22.46 -8.99 11.38
CA GLY A 60 -23.23 -10.12 11.90
C GLY A 60 -24.36 -10.53 10.95
N GLU A 61 -25.21 -9.58 10.57
CA GLU A 61 -26.30 -9.81 9.61
C GLU A 61 -25.78 -10.35 8.26
N TRP A 62 -24.66 -9.80 7.79
CA TRP A 62 -24.03 -10.28 6.57
C TRP A 62 -23.52 -11.73 6.71
N PHE A 63 -22.89 -12.07 7.84
CA PHE A 63 -22.39 -13.42 8.09
C PHE A 63 -23.54 -14.43 8.13
N GLU A 64 -24.64 -14.10 8.82
CA GLU A 64 -25.86 -14.91 8.83
C GLU A 64 -26.42 -15.11 7.43
N GLN A 65 -26.52 -14.05 6.63
CA GLN A 65 -26.99 -14.14 5.24
C GLN A 65 -26.08 -15.01 4.37
N MET A 66 -24.76 -14.97 4.57
CA MET A 66 -23.84 -15.85 3.87
C MET A 66 -24.02 -17.29 4.28
N ARG A 67 -24.13 -17.56 5.59
CA ARG A 67 -24.32 -18.91 6.14
C ARG A 67 -25.67 -19.52 5.75
N ALA A 68 -26.72 -18.71 5.71
CA ALA A 68 -28.09 -19.12 5.37
C ALA A 68 -28.22 -19.67 3.94
N LYS A 69 -27.29 -19.33 3.04
CA LYS A 69 -27.22 -19.92 1.69
C LYS A 69 -26.87 -21.41 1.71
N TRP A 70 -26.20 -21.86 2.76
CA TRP A 70 -25.71 -23.23 2.91
C TRP A 70 -26.57 -24.03 3.88
N PHE A 71 -27.05 -23.39 4.95
CA PHE A 71 -27.70 -24.07 6.05
C PHE A 71 -28.94 -23.31 6.54
N LYS A 72 -29.93 -24.04 7.06
CA LYS A 72 -31.21 -23.48 7.52
C LYS A 72 -31.24 -23.19 9.04
N ASP A 73 -30.21 -23.61 9.77
CA ASP A 73 -30.08 -23.36 11.21
C ASP A 73 -29.65 -21.92 11.48
N GLN A 74 -30.24 -21.32 12.51
CA GLN A 74 -29.84 -20.02 13.02
C GLN A 74 -28.59 -20.16 13.89
N THR A 75 -27.77 -19.11 13.90
CA THR A 75 -26.61 -19.00 14.76
C THR A 75 -26.69 -17.65 15.46
N ASP A 76 -26.42 -17.62 16.76
CA ASP A 76 -26.36 -16.36 17.49
C ASP A 76 -25.00 -15.70 17.24
N ILE A 77 -25.01 -14.51 16.63
CA ILE A 77 -23.79 -13.77 16.33
C ILE A 77 -23.57 -12.70 17.39
N ASP A 78 -22.48 -12.86 18.12
CA ASP A 78 -22.00 -11.86 19.08
C ASP A 78 -21.42 -10.66 18.32
N THR A 79 -22.24 -9.63 18.17
CA THR A 79 -21.90 -8.35 17.55
C THR A 79 -21.32 -7.35 18.55
N THR A 80 -21.06 -7.74 19.80
CA THR A 80 -20.52 -6.83 20.81
C THR A 80 -19.11 -6.39 20.43
N TYR A 81 -18.89 -5.11 20.20
CA TYR A 81 -17.56 -4.57 19.96
C TYR A 81 -17.04 -3.87 21.20
N GLN A 82 -15.82 -4.23 21.59
CA GLN A 82 -15.04 -3.49 22.57
C GLN A 82 -13.74 -3.10 21.88
N PRO A 83 -13.56 -1.82 21.50
CA PRO A 83 -12.30 -1.37 20.92
C PRO A 83 -11.15 -1.59 21.91
N ASP A 84 -9.96 -1.83 21.39
CA ASP A 84 -8.73 -1.80 22.20
C ASP A 84 -8.44 -0.34 22.59
N ASP A 85 -9.12 0.11 23.65
CA ASP A 85 -9.09 1.48 24.13
C ASP A 85 -7.66 1.91 24.49
N LYS A 86 -6.84 0.98 24.98
CA LYS A 86 -5.42 1.24 25.29
C LYS A 86 -4.65 1.61 24.02
N ALA A 87 -4.75 0.80 22.97
CA ALA A 87 -4.06 1.05 21.70
C ALA A 87 -4.54 2.34 21.00
N ILE A 88 -5.84 2.64 21.08
CA ILE A 88 -6.40 3.90 20.57
C ILE A 88 -5.80 5.09 21.33
N ARG A 89 -5.83 5.06 22.67
CA ARG A 89 -5.29 6.14 23.50
C ARG A 89 -3.80 6.35 23.30
N GLU A 90 -3.00 5.29 23.18
CA GLU A 90 -1.56 5.40 22.85
C GLU A 90 -1.34 6.09 21.50
N THR A 91 -2.15 5.75 20.49
CA THR A 91 -2.12 6.40 19.19
C THR A 91 -2.50 7.89 19.27
N VAL A 92 -3.54 8.22 20.05
CA VAL A 92 -3.95 9.61 20.30
C VAL A 92 -2.83 10.39 20.97
N ARG A 93 -2.20 9.86 22.04
CA ARG A 93 -1.07 10.52 22.71
C ARG A 93 0.08 10.80 21.75
N ARG A 94 0.44 9.81 20.92
CA ARG A 94 1.52 9.95 19.94
C ARG A 94 1.19 11.03 18.91
N LEU A 95 -0.03 11.06 18.38
CA LEU A 95 -0.44 12.04 17.38
C LEU A 95 -0.64 13.44 17.96
N ALA A 96 -1.03 13.54 19.23
CA ALA A 96 -1.15 14.81 19.94
C ALA A 96 0.18 15.54 20.03
N GLY A 97 1.33 14.86 19.93
CA GLY A 97 2.64 15.50 19.85
C GLY A 97 2.73 16.61 18.80
N HIS A 98 1.91 16.56 17.74
CA HIS A 98 1.83 17.62 16.72
C HIS A 98 1.11 18.90 17.17
N LEU A 99 0.51 18.93 18.36
CA LEU A 99 -0.07 20.14 18.95
C LEU A 99 0.99 21.04 19.61
N TRP A 100 2.23 20.53 19.74
CA TRP A 100 3.37 21.27 20.29
C TRP A 100 4.41 21.54 19.22
N ASP A 101 5.18 22.61 19.41
CA ASP A 101 6.42 22.81 18.67
C ASP A 101 7.42 21.70 19.02
N GLY A 102 8.09 21.17 18.00
CA GLY A 102 9.15 20.19 18.13
C GLY A 102 10.36 20.78 18.84
N ALA A 103 11.11 19.91 19.54
CA ALA A 103 12.38 20.29 20.18
C ALA A 103 13.44 20.78 19.16
N ASP A 104 13.27 20.46 17.88
CA ASP A 104 14.08 20.89 16.75
C ASP A 104 13.60 22.21 16.10
N GLY A 105 12.59 22.87 16.68
CA GLY A 105 11.99 24.10 16.15
C GLY A 105 10.96 23.88 15.05
N THR A 106 10.57 22.63 14.77
CA THR A 106 9.43 22.34 13.88
C THR A 106 8.15 22.91 14.51
N PRO A 107 7.38 23.78 13.82
CA PRO A 107 6.16 24.34 14.39
C PRO A 107 5.08 23.26 14.57
N ALA A 108 4.18 23.49 15.52
CA ALA A 108 2.97 22.68 15.69
C ALA A 108 2.19 22.53 14.36
N ASP A 109 1.70 21.31 14.09
CA ASP A 109 0.90 20.97 12.91
C ASP A 109 -0.36 20.20 13.35
N PRO A 110 -1.41 20.91 13.85
CA PRO A 110 -2.68 20.29 14.20
C PRO A 110 -3.32 19.51 13.04
N ASP A 111 -3.09 19.93 11.80
CA ASP A 111 -3.58 19.21 10.63
C ASP A 111 -2.88 17.85 10.47
N ALA A 112 -1.61 17.70 10.86
CA ALA A 112 -0.94 16.39 10.92
C ALA A 112 -1.61 15.46 11.93
N MET A 113 -1.98 15.97 13.11
CA MET A 113 -2.75 15.20 14.09
C MET A 113 -4.08 14.77 13.50
N LEU A 114 -4.86 15.69 12.93
CA LEU A 114 -6.17 15.39 12.35
C LEU A 114 -6.07 14.37 11.21
N ARG A 115 -5.11 14.54 10.28
CA ARG A 115 -4.84 13.55 9.20
C ARG A 115 -4.55 12.16 9.80
N GLY A 116 -3.72 12.12 10.84
CA GLY A 116 -3.38 10.88 11.54
C GLY A 116 -4.60 10.22 12.21
N LEU A 117 -5.44 10.98 12.89
CA LEU A 117 -6.64 10.47 13.56
C LEU A 117 -7.67 9.95 12.54
N LEU A 118 -7.91 10.69 11.46
CA LEU A 118 -8.85 10.29 10.40
C LEU A 118 -8.43 8.98 9.71
N ALA A 119 -7.12 8.81 9.50
CA ALA A 119 -6.59 7.60 8.89
C ALA A 119 -6.73 6.38 9.83
N ASN A 120 -6.52 6.56 11.15
CA ASN A 120 -6.75 5.48 12.13
C ASN A 120 -8.23 5.20 12.40
N MET A 121 -9.10 6.20 12.33
CA MET A 121 -10.55 6.03 12.53
C MET A 121 -11.16 5.07 11.51
N ASP A 122 -10.66 5.06 10.28
CA ASP A 122 -11.03 4.06 9.26
C ASP A 122 -10.72 2.63 9.72
N LYS A 123 -9.50 2.41 10.24
CA LYS A 123 -9.08 1.12 10.80
C LYS A 123 -9.98 0.70 11.96
N TRP A 124 -10.11 1.54 12.98
CA TRP A 124 -10.84 1.19 14.21
C TRP A 124 -12.30 0.83 13.96
N VAL A 125 -13.01 1.58 13.11
CA VAL A 125 -14.41 1.29 12.78
C VAL A 125 -14.55 -0.02 12.01
N LYS A 126 -13.66 -0.31 11.06
CA LYS A 126 -13.71 -1.56 10.27
C LYS A 126 -13.29 -2.79 11.09
N ASP A 127 -12.35 -2.63 12.02
CA ASP A 127 -11.88 -3.72 12.88
C ASP A 127 -13.02 -4.30 13.74
N ALA A 128 -14.04 -3.51 14.04
CA ALA A 128 -15.25 -3.98 14.71
C ALA A 128 -16.02 -5.04 13.89
N GLY A 129 -16.27 -4.76 12.61
CA GLY A 129 -16.90 -5.70 11.69
C GLY A 129 -16.06 -6.95 11.46
N ARG A 130 -14.75 -6.77 11.24
CA ARG A 130 -13.79 -7.88 11.07
C ARG A 130 -13.72 -8.77 12.31
N GLY A 131 -13.70 -8.15 13.50
CA GLY A 131 -13.74 -8.84 14.78
C GLY A 131 -15.03 -9.64 14.96
N THR A 132 -16.17 -9.10 14.52
CA THR A 132 -17.46 -9.81 14.55
C THR A 132 -17.44 -11.06 13.67
N ILE A 133 -17.00 -10.94 12.41
CA ILE A 133 -16.85 -12.11 11.50
C ILE A 133 -15.92 -13.15 12.12
N THR A 134 -14.84 -12.68 12.73
CA THR A 134 -13.85 -13.51 13.41
C THR A 134 -14.44 -14.29 14.59
N LYS A 135 -15.18 -13.63 15.48
CA LYS A 135 -15.87 -14.28 16.60
C LYS A 135 -16.94 -15.27 16.14
N ALA A 136 -17.78 -14.86 15.19
CA ALA A 136 -18.82 -15.68 14.57
C ALA A 136 -18.24 -17.00 14.03
N THR A 137 -17.14 -16.87 13.30
CA THR A 137 -16.37 -17.95 12.72
C THR A 137 -15.84 -18.93 13.76
N ARG A 138 -15.18 -18.44 14.82
CA ARG A 138 -14.59 -19.31 15.86
C ARG A 138 -15.63 -20.25 16.47
N ARG A 139 -16.88 -19.79 16.54
CA ARG A 139 -17.99 -20.53 17.13
C ARG A 139 -18.72 -21.42 16.11
N ASP A 140 -18.45 -21.30 14.80
CA ASP A 140 -19.14 -22.10 13.78
C ASP A 140 -18.59 -23.55 13.75
N PRO A 141 -19.41 -24.57 14.10
CA PRO A 141 -18.98 -25.96 14.13
C PRO A 141 -18.66 -26.53 12.74
N ARG A 142 -19.07 -25.86 11.65
CA ARG A 142 -18.90 -26.33 10.26
C ARG A 142 -17.51 -26.04 9.68
N LYS A 143 -16.68 -25.25 10.37
CA LYS A 143 -15.27 -24.98 10.03
C LYS A 143 -15.07 -24.61 8.55
N PRO A 144 -15.63 -23.48 8.08
CA PRO A 144 -15.42 -23.00 6.71
C PRO A 144 -13.94 -22.67 6.42
N ARG A 145 -13.63 -22.46 5.13
CA ARG A 145 -12.35 -21.89 4.70
C ARG A 145 -12.49 -20.41 4.42
N TYR A 146 -11.38 -19.68 4.48
CA TYR A 146 -11.36 -18.23 4.37
C TYR A 146 -10.46 -17.77 3.24
N ALA A 147 -10.87 -16.69 2.61
CA ALA A 147 -10.06 -15.88 1.72
C ALA A 147 -10.02 -14.44 2.24
N ARG A 148 -8.91 -13.75 2.02
CA ARG A 148 -8.87 -12.29 2.12
C ARG A 148 -9.43 -11.73 0.81
N VAL A 149 -10.49 -10.93 0.86
CA VAL A 149 -11.16 -10.46 -0.36
C VAL A 149 -11.18 -8.94 -0.40
N PRO A 150 -10.53 -8.29 -1.39
CA PRO A 150 -10.61 -6.85 -1.61
C PRO A 150 -12.05 -6.42 -1.90
N GLN A 151 -12.59 -5.44 -1.15
CA GLN A 151 -13.91 -4.86 -1.44
C GLN A 151 -13.83 -3.47 -2.09
N GLY A 152 -12.63 -2.95 -2.29
CA GLY A 152 -12.35 -1.58 -2.74
C GLY A 152 -10.83 -1.32 -2.69
N PRO A 153 -10.39 -0.04 -2.68
CA PRO A 153 -9.01 0.34 -2.42
C PRO A 153 -8.32 -0.55 -1.38
N THR A 154 -7.24 -1.22 -1.78
CA THR A 154 -6.59 -2.26 -0.97
C THR A 154 -5.08 -2.22 -1.16
N CYS A 155 -4.32 -2.28 -0.06
CA CYS A 155 -2.86 -2.26 -0.10
C CYS A 155 -2.25 -3.56 -0.65
N GLY A 156 -1.01 -3.49 -1.11
CA GLY A 156 -0.23 -4.60 -1.67
C GLY A 156 -0.13 -5.81 -0.74
N TRP A 157 0.02 -5.59 0.58
CA TRP A 157 0.01 -6.68 1.56
C TRP A 157 -1.31 -7.44 1.57
N CYS A 158 -2.45 -6.73 1.57
CA CYS A 158 -3.76 -7.37 1.49
C CYS A 158 -3.97 -8.11 0.17
N ILE A 159 -3.51 -7.54 -0.95
CA ILE A 159 -3.60 -8.20 -2.26
C ILE A 159 -2.76 -9.47 -2.30
N MET A 160 -1.56 -9.47 -1.69
CA MET A 160 -0.73 -10.67 -1.55
C MET A 160 -1.42 -11.77 -0.72
N LEU A 161 -2.13 -11.42 0.35
CA LEU A 161 -2.91 -12.41 1.11
C LEU A 161 -4.13 -12.88 0.31
N ALA A 162 -4.77 -11.95 -0.39
CA ALA A 162 -5.94 -12.22 -1.23
C ALA A 162 -5.62 -13.11 -2.42
N SER A 163 -4.42 -13.05 -2.99
CA SER A 163 -4.04 -13.91 -4.11
C SER A 163 -3.95 -15.40 -3.75
N ARG A 164 -3.96 -15.75 -2.47
CA ARG A 164 -3.91 -17.14 -2.03
C ARG A 164 -5.26 -17.86 -2.10
N GLY A 165 -6.37 -17.15 -2.30
CA GLY A 165 -7.70 -17.77 -2.33
C GLY A 165 -8.18 -18.26 -0.97
N PHE A 166 -9.07 -19.25 -0.98
CA PHE A 166 -9.71 -19.83 0.21
C PHE A 166 -8.82 -20.83 0.97
N VAL A 167 -7.58 -20.46 1.24
CA VAL A 167 -6.59 -21.33 1.89
C VAL A 167 -6.53 -21.17 3.39
N TYR A 168 -7.17 -20.15 3.96
CA TYR A 168 -7.06 -19.89 5.39
C TYR A 168 -8.04 -20.76 6.18
N SER A 169 -7.58 -21.28 7.32
CA SER A 169 -8.39 -22.12 8.22
C SER A 169 -9.25 -21.30 9.18
N SER A 170 -8.99 -20.00 9.30
CA SER A 170 -9.75 -19.09 10.13
C SER A 170 -9.72 -17.67 9.56
N ALA A 171 -10.64 -16.82 10.03
CA ALA A 171 -10.67 -15.40 9.69
C ALA A 171 -9.38 -14.68 10.15
N GLU A 172 -8.77 -15.13 11.25
CA GLU A 172 -7.52 -14.56 11.74
C GLU A 172 -6.33 -14.92 10.84
N ALA A 173 -6.28 -16.17 10.39
CA ALA A 173 -5.25 -16.57 9.44
C ALA A 173 -5.36 -15.77 8.13
N ALA A 174 -6.60 -15.49 7.68
CA ALA A 174 -6.87 -14.59 6.55
C ALA A 174 -6.60 -13.10 6.89
N GLY A 175 -6.61 -12.77 8.18
CA GLY A 175 -6.23 -11.49 8.77
C GLY A 175 -4.78 -11.11 8.54
N GLY A 176 -3.88 -12.10 8.48
CA GLY A 176 -2.44 -11.90 8.38
C GLY A 176 -1.77 -11.80 9.75
N ASP A 177 -0.53 -11.31 9.78
CA ASP A 177 0.25 -11.12 11.01
C ASP A 177 -0.56 -10.28 12.01
N MET A 178 -0.93 -10.86 13.15
CA MET A 178 -1.74 -10.25 14.22
C MET A 178 -3.10 -9.66 13.78
N ASN A 179 -3.68 -10.10 12.66
CA ASN A 179 -4.86 -9.46 12.06
C ASN A 179 -4.64 -7.99 11.73
N ASP A 180 -3.42 -7.57 11.40
CA ASP A 180 -3.19 -6.16 11.10
C ASP A 180 -3.75 -5.76 9.72
N TYR A 181 -4.71 -4.85 9.77
CA TYR A 181 -5.19 -4.10 8.63
C TYR A 181 -4.55 -2.71 8.65
N HIS A 182 -4.00 -2.27 7.53
CA HIS A 182 -3.53 -0.90 7.38
C HIS A 182 -4.70 0.06 7.15
N LYS A 183 -4.43 1.34 7.37
CA LYS A 183 -5.35 2.47 7.15
C LYS A 183 -5.80 2.49 5.68
N ASP A 184 -7.03 2.91 5.42
CA ASP A 184 -7.60 3.06 4.08
C ASP A 184 -7.63 1.76 3.26
N CYS A 185 -7.78 0.63 3.94
CA CYS A 185 -7.83 -0.70 3.32
C CYS A 185 -9.21 -1.32 3.47
N ASP A 186 -9.80 -1.76 2.35
CA ASP A 186 -11.16 -2.30 2.26
C ASP A 186 -11.20 -3.84 2.14
N CYS A 187 -10.09 -4.53 2.42
CA CYS A 187 -10.04 -5.99 2.40
C CYS A 187 -10.78 -6.59 3.62
N GLU A 188 -11.59 -7.63 3.40
CA GLU A 188 -12.34 -8.34 4.43
C GLU A 188 -12.02 -9.85 4.43
N PRO A 189 -12.02 -10.54 5.59
CA PRO A 189 -11.92 -11.99 5.65
C PRO A 189 -13.28 -12.62 5.34
N ILE A 190 -13.39 -13.35 4.23
CA ILE A 190 -14.66 -13.91 3.78
C ILE A 190 -14.67 -15.44 3.91
N PRO A 191 -15.66 -16.02 4.62
CA PRO A 191 -15.82 -17.46 4.70
C PRO A 191 -16.43 -18.05 3.42
N SER A 192 -16.11 -19.30 3.15
CA SER A 192 -16.85 -20.19 2.26
C SER A 192 -16.98 -21.58 2.87
N TRP A 193 -18.18 -22.15 2.76
CA TRP A 193 -18.46 -23.53 3.16
C TRP A 193 -18.38 -24.50 1.97
N ASP A 194 -18.10 -24.00 0.76
CA ASP A 194 -17.75 -24.86 -0.38
C ASP A 194 -16.36 -25.44 -0.17
N LYS A 195 -16.29 -26.77 0.00
CA LYS A 195 -15.02 -27.47 0.19
C LYS A 195 -14.31 -27.78 -1.11
N LYS A 196 -15.00 -27.71 -2.26
CA LYS A 196 -14.47 -28.15 -3.55
C LYS A 196 -14.09 -26.97 -4.42
N ASP A 197 -14.94 -25.96 -4.52
CA ASP A 197 -14.75 -24.83 -5.45
C ASP A 197 -15.32 -23.52 -4.88
N PRO A 198 -14.71 -22.96 -3.82
CA PRO A 198 -15.19 -21.73 -3.21
C PRO A 198 -15.01 -20.54 -4.15
N LYS A 199 -16.14 -20.01 -4.66
CA LYS A 199 -16.18 -18.86 -5.57
C LYS A 199 -16.99 -17.70 -5.01
N ILE A 200 -16.49 -16.50 -5.26
CA ILE A 200 -17.18 -15.24 -4.97
C ILE A 200 -17.18 -14.38 -6.22
N GLU A 201 -18.34 -13.82 -6.55
CA GLU A 201 -18.50 -12.90 -7.66
C GLU A 201 -17.54 -11.70 -7.52
N GLY A 202 -16.78 -11.42 -8.58
CA GLY A 202 -15.81 -10.32 -8.63
C GLY A 202 -14.49 -10.58 -7.90
N TYR A 203 -14.27 -11.78 -7.37
CA TYR A 203 -13.01 -12.17 -6.73
C TYR A 203 -12.33 -13.28 -7.52
N ASP A 204 -11.17 -12.94 -8.09
CA ASP A 204 -10.32 -13.84 -8.87
C ASP A 204 -8.93 -13.91 -8.22
N PRO A 205 -8.68 -14.91 -7.35
CA PRO A 205 -7.40 -15.04 -6.67
C PRO A 205 -6.23 -15.31 -7.64
N ASP A 206 -6.48 -15.97 -8.79
CA ASP A 206 -5.44 -16.30 -9.75
C ASP A 206 -4.96 -15.04 -10.47
N ALA A 207 -5.88 -14.17 -10.90
CA ALA A 207 -5.52 -12.86 -11.47
C ALA A 207 -4.79 -11.96 -10.45
N LEU A 208 -5.15 -12.01 -9.17
CA LEU A 208 -4.39 -11.32 -8.12
C LEU A 208 -2.99 -11.92 -7.94
N TYR A 209 -2.86 -13.25 -8.08
CA TYR A 209 -1.59 -13.96 -7.99
C TYR A 209 -0.65 -13.61 -9.14
N GLU A 210 -1.16 -13.45 -10.36
CA GLU A 210 -0.37 -12.97 -11.50
C GLU A 210 0.25 -11.60 -11.22
N ARG A 211 -0.54 -10.65 -10.69
CA ARG A 211 -0.05 -9.30 -10.34
C ARG A 211 0.94 -9.31 -9.18
N TYR A 212 0.67 -10.12 -8.15
CA TYR A 212 1.63 -10.38 -7.08
C TYR A 212 2.95 -10.92 -7.66
N SER A 213 2.88 -11.88 -8.57
CA SER A 213 4.05 -12.54 -9.18
C SER A 213 4.85 -11.56 -10.05
N ALA A 214 4.18 -10.70 -10.82
CA ALA A 214 4.83 -9.63 -11.58
C ALA A 214 5.58 -8.64 -10.65
N CYS A 215 4.97 -8.25 -9.54
CA CYS A 215 5.62 -7.37 -8.55
C CYS A 215 6.79 -8.08 -7.84
N ARG A 216 6.62 -9.35 -7.46
CA ARG A 216 7.71 -10.17 -6.89
C ARG A 216 8.90 -10.27 -7.85
N SER A 217 8.63 -10.59 -9.12
CA SER A 217 9.63 -10.67 -10.19
C SER A 217 10.38 -9.33 -10.32
N THR A 218 9.68 -8.20 -10.20
CA THR A 218 10.29 -6.87 -10.26
C THR A 218 11.38 -6.65 -9.21
N VAL A 219 11.20 -7.16 -7.99
CA VAL A 219 12.18 -6.99 -6.89
C VAL A 219 13.01 -8.23 -6.61
N GLU A 220 12.88 -9.30 -7.40
CA GLU A 220 13.47 -10.61 -7.14
C GLU A 220 14.97 -10.56 -6.84
N SER A 221 15.74 -9.78 -7.61
CA SER A 221 17.18 -9.64 -7.40
C SER A 221 17.57 -8.94 -6.09
N LEU A 222 16.62 -8.32 -5.39
CA LEU A 222 16.81 -7.69 -4.08
C LEU A 222 16.47 -8.63 -2.92
N LEU A 223 15.88 -9.80 -3.19
CA LEU A 223 15.37 -10.73 -2.18
C LEU A 223 16.44 -11.73 -1.74
N THR A 224 17.59 -11.22 -1.28
CA THR A 224 18.74 -12.03 -0.86
C THR A 224 18.90 -12.04 0.66
N GLU A 225 19.39 -13.14 1.23
CA GLU A 225 19.73 -13.22 2.67
C GLU A 225 20.74 -12.15 3.10
N GLU A 226 21.72 -11.84 2.24
CA GLU A 226 22.73 -10.82 2.52
C GLU A 226 22.08 -9.45 2.74
N ARG A 227 21.20 -9.02 1.82
CA ARG A 227 20.46 -7.76 1.96
C ARG A 227 19.53 -7.78 3.16
N TYR A 228 18.83 -8.89 3.44
CA TYR A 228 18.02 -9.03 4.65
C TYR A 228 18.84 -8.81 5.91
N ARG A 229 20.02 -9.43 6.00
CA ARG A 229 20.91 -9.27 7.14
C ARG A 229 21.36 -7.81 7.28
N LYS A 230 21.94 -7.23 6.22
CA LYS A 230 22.50 -5.87 6.25
C LYS A 230 21.45 -4.77 6.48
N THR A 231 20.26 -4.88 5.88
CA THR A 231 19.27 -3.79 5.84
C THR A 231 18.15 -3.93 6.86
N TYR A 232 18.10 -5.04 7.59
CA TYR A 232 17.05 -5.28 8.58
C TYR A 232 17.57 -5.90 9.87
N VAL A 233 18.35 -6.98 9.83
CA VAL A 233 18.85 -7.63 11.05
C VAL A 233 19.93 -6.80 11.74
N ASP A 234 20.97 -6.41 11.00
CA ASP A 234 22.14 -5.71 11.54
C ASP A 234 21.80 -4.28 12.00
N THR A 235 20.69 -3.72 11.50
CA THR A 235 20.17 -2.38 11.86
C THR A 235 18.94 -2.44 12.77
N PHE A 236 18.59 -3.62 13.30
CA PHE A 236 17.40 -3.76 14.13
C PHE A 236 17.61 -3.16 15.51
N GLU A 237 16.77 -2.21 15.88
CA GLU A 237 16.75 -1.61 17.21
C GLU A 237 15.51 -2.12 17.96
N PRO A 238 15.68 -2.98 18.99
CA PRO A 238 14.56 -3.48 19.79
C PRO A 238 13.93 -2.33 20.59
N GLN A 239 12.59 -2.27 20.63
CA GLN A 239 11.87 -1.32 21.48
C GLN A 239 11.54 -1.94 22.85
N PHE A 240 11.41 -3.27 22.89
CA PHE A 240 11.14 -4.05 24.08
C PHE A 240 12.15 -5.20 24.26
N GLU A 241 12.25 -5.73 25.47
CA GLU A 241 13.23 -6.76 25.84
C GLU A 241 13.17 -8.02 24.95
N ASP A 242 11.97 -8.42 24.52
CA ASP A 242 11.74 -9.61 23.71
C ASP A 242 11.69 -9.35 22.20
N ASP A 243 11.92 -8.11 21.76
CA ASP A 243 11.87 -7.76 20.34
C ASP A 243 13.03 -8.40 19.58
N ARG A 244 12.70 -9.05 18.45
CA ARG A 244 13.66 -9.68 17.56
C ARG A 244 13.31 -9.40 16.10
N PRO A 245 14.30 -9.35 15.20
CA PRO A 245 14.04 -9.31 13.77
C PRO A 245 13.11 -10.45 13.34
N LYS A 246 12.11 -10.14 12.52
CA LYS A 246 11.24 -11.15 11.90
C LYS A 246 12.02 -12.00 10.90
N SER A 247 11.47 -13.18 10.54
CA SER A 247 12.12 -14.14 9.64
C SER A 247 12.39 -13.58 8.23
N PHE A 248 13.30 -14.24 7.51
CA PHE A 248 13.61 -13.89 6.12
C PHE A 248 12.37 -13.94 5.20
N ASP A 249 11.52 -14.95 5.33
CA ASP A 249 10.27 -15.06 4.56
C ASP A 249 9.28 -13.93 4.85
N TRP A 250 9.20 -13.50 6.11
CA TRP A 250 8.39 -12.34 6.48
C TRP A 250 8.95 -11.08 5.82
N TRP A 251 10.26 -10.90 5.86
CA TRP A 251 10.92 -9.75 5.22
C TRP A 251 10.71 -9.76 3.71
N ILE A 252 10.84 -10.91 3.04
CA ILE A 252 10.52 -11.07 1.60
C ILE A 252 9.09 -10.61 1.33
N SER A 253 8.13 -11.10 2.10
CA SER A 253 6.72 -10.76 1.94
C SER A 253 6.49 -9.25 2.07
N LYS A 254 7.20 -8.58 2.99
CA LYS A 254 7.15 -7.12 3.14
C LYS A 254 7.79 -6.38 1.98
N GLN A 255 8.92 -6.84 1.45
CA GLN A 255 9.55 -6.21 0.28
C GLN A 255 8.65 -6.29 -0.96
N VAL A 256 8.01 -7.44 -1.20
CA VAL A 256 7.07 -7.60 -2.32
C VAL A 256 5.81 -6.76 -2.12
N ALA A 257 5.24 -6.75 -0.92
CA ALA A 257 4.09 -5.89 -0.62
C ALA A 257 4.41 -4.41 -0.80
N HIS A 258 5.61 -3.96 -0.41
CA HIS A 258 6.07 -2.60 -0.65
C HIS A 258 6.20 -2.30 -2.15
N GLU A 259 6.70 -3.23 -2.97
CA GLU A 259 6.71 -3.06 -4.42
C GLU A 259 5.29 -2.94 -4.99
N MET A 260 4.36 -3.77 -4.51
CA MET A 260 2.95 -3.70 -4.90
C MET A 260 2.34 -2.34 -4.52
N ASP A 261 2.66 -1.80 -3.34
CA ASP A 261 2.17 -0.47 -2.89
C ASP A 261 2.67 0.70 -3.78
N THR A 262 3.66 0.47 -4.64
CA THR A 262 4.07 1.45 -5.66
C THR A 262 3.19 1.44 -6.91
N ARG A 263 2.21 0.53 -7.00
CA ARG A 263 1.25 0.42 -8.10
C ARG A 263 -0.06 1.10 -7.76
N ASP A 264 -0.82 1.40 -8.80
CA ASP A 264 -2.20 1.85 -8.69
C ASP A 264 -3.06 0.77 -8.03
N GLN A 265 -3.86 1.17 -7.03
CA GLN A 265 -4.68 0.24 -6.26
C GLN A 265 -5.77 -0.42 -7.12
N LYS A 266 -6.29 0.28 -8.13
CA LYS A 266 -7.29 -0.29 -9.04
C LYS A 266 -6.64 -1.34 -9.93
N TRP A 267 -5.45 -1.04 -10.48
CA TRP A 267 -4.66 -2.01 -11.24
C TRP A 267 -4.39 -3.29 -10.42
N LEU A 268 -4.01 -3.16 -9.14
CA LEU A 268 -3.77 -4.33 -8.29
C LEU A 268 -5.01 -5.23 -8.15
N ILE A 269 -6.20 -4.65 -8.14
CA ILE A 269 -7.46 -5.37 -7.92
C ILE A 269 -7.99 -5.97 -9.22
N ASP A 270 -8.14 -5.16 -10.26
CA ASP A 270 -8.86 -5.53 -11.49
C ASP A 270 -7.98 -5.56 -12.75
N GLY A 271 -6.69 -5.23 -12.63
CA GLY A 271 -5.74 -5.25 -13.73
C GLY A 271 -5.95 -4.16 -14.77
N LYS A 272 -6.86 -3.21 -14.53
CA LYS A 272 -7.04 -2.09 -15.46
C LYS A 272 -5.80 -1.23 -15.47
N ARG A 273 -5.39 -0.86 -16.68
CA ARG A 273 -4.26 0.01 -16.96
C ARG A 273 -4.26 1.24 -16.05
N ALA A 274 -3.12 1.52 -15.44
CA ALA A 274 -2.97 2.63 -14.51
C ALA A 274 -3.12 3.98 -15.22
N PRO A 275 -3.60 5.01 -14.51
CA PRO A 275 -3.85 6.32 -15.09
C PRO A 275 -2.56 7.00 -15.55
N VAL A 276 -2.64 7.68 -16.69
CA VAL A 276 -1.59 8.58 -17.18
C VAL A 276 -2.18 9.97 -17.33
N SER A 277 -1.51 10.94 -16.71
CA SER A 277 -1.96 12.33 -16.64
C SER A 277 -0.85 13.29 -17.06
N TYR A 278 -1.26 14.47 -17.53
CA TYR A 278 -0.37 15.47 -18.12
C TYR A 278 -0.70 16.84 -17.53
N ALA A 279 0.33 17.64 -17.26
CA ALA A 279 0.14 19.03 -16.85
C ALA A 279 -0.57 19.87 -17.93
N SER A 280 -0.37 19.54 -19.22
CA SER A 280 -1.05 20.18 -20.34
C SER A 280 -1.04 19.33 -21.62
N ILE A 281 -1.81 19.76 -22.62
CA ILE A 281 -1.77 19.17 -23.98
C ILE A 281 -0.35 19.23 -24.57
N ARG A 282 0.39 20.30 -24.26
CA ARG A 282 1.77 20.48 -24.69
C ARG A 282 2.69 19.41 -24.10
N ALA A 283 2.59 19.15 -22.80
CA ALA A 283 3.38 18.12 -22.13
C ALA A 283 3.20 16.73 -22.79
N ASN A 284 1.97 16.40 -23.20
CA ASN A 284 1.71 15.16 -23.93
C ASN A 284 2.36 15.15 -25.34
N ARG A 285 2.21 16.24 -26.10
CA ARG A 285 2.74 16.34 -27.48
C ARG A 285 4.26 16.32 -27.57
N GLU A 286 4.96 16.77 -26.52
CA GLU A 286 6.43 16.83 -26.49
C GLU A 286 7.10 15.50 -26.13
N LEU A 287 6.32 14.46 -25.78
CA LEU A 287 6.86 13.14 -25.51
C LEU A 287 7.42 12.50 -26.78
N LYS A 288 8.65 12.03 -26.70
CA LYS A 288 9.34 11.32 -27.78
C LYS A 288 8.81 9.90 -27.90
N SER A 289 8.98 9.29 -29.07
CA SER A 289 8.52 7.91 -29.34
C SER A 289 9.00 6.87 -28.30
N HIS A 290 10.25 6.96 -27.84
CA HIS A 290 10.75 6.04 -26.80
C HIS A 290 10.16 6.34 -25.41
N GLU A 291 9.89 7.60 -25.08
CA GLU A 291 9.24 8.00 -23.82
C GLU A 291 7.79 7.50 -23.80
N LEU A 292 7.08 7.53 -24.94
CA LEU A 292 5.74 6.95 -25.10
C LEU A 292 5.74 5.42 -24.88
N LYS A 293 6.73 4.70 -25.44
CA LYS A 293 6.88 3.25 -25.20
C LYS A 293 7.14 2.94 -23.73
N THR A 294 8.02 3.70 -23.08
CA THR A 294 8.28 3.56 -21.64
C THR A 294 7.03 3.84 -20.80
N ARG A 295 6.30 4.93 -21.12
CA ARG A 295 5.02 5.27 -20.48
C ARG A 295 4.04 4.10 -20.56
N ASP A 296 3.91 3.50 -21.74
CA ASP A 296 2.92 2.44 -21.96
C ASP A 296 3.25 1.19 -21.15
N VAL A 297 4.51 0.71 -21.19
CA VAL A 297 4.94 -0.44 -20.38
C VAL A 297 4.72 -0.18 -18.89
N LEU A 298 5.05 1.02 -18.39
CA LEU A 298 4.87 1.35 -16.98
C LEU A 298 3.39 1.42 -16.58
N ALA A 299 2.54 2.05 -17.39
CA ALA A 299 1.11 2.15 -17.10
C ALA A 299 0.41 0.78 -17.16
N ASP A 300 0.80 -0.07 -18.11
CA ASP A 300 0.29 -1.44 -18.23
C ASP A 300 0.78 -2.33 -17.07
N SER A 301 1.97 -2.01 -16.52
CA SER A 301 2.53 -2.63 -15.32
C SER A 301 2.04 -2.03 -14.00
N GLY A 302 1.06 -1.13 -14.06
CA GLY A 302 0.36 -0.60 -12.89
C GLY A 302 0.93 0.68 -12.29
N PHE A 303 1.86 1.39 -12.93
CA PHE A 303 2.34 2.67 -12.40
C PHE A 303 1.43 3.83 -12.82
N SER A 304 0.94 4.59 -11.85
CA SER A 304 0.30 5.89 -12.11
C SER A 304 1.35 6.92 -12.49
N LEU A 305 1.17 7.56 -13.65
CA LEU A 305 2.15 8.47 -14.23
C LEU A 305 1.60 9.90 -14.33
N TRP A 306 2.41 10.87 -13.91
CA TRP A 306 2.13 12.29 -14.15
C TRP A 306 3.29 12.96 -14.88
N PHE A 307 2.99 13.59 -16.02
CA PHE A 307 3.98 14.26 -16.86
C PHE A 307 3.92 15.79 -16.65
N PRO A 308 4.95 16.41 -16.03
CA PRO A 308 5.02 17.86 -15.85
C PRO A 308 5.22 18.60 -17.18
N GLU A 309 5.01 19.92 -17.18
CA GLU A 309 5.48 20.75 -18.28
C GLU A 309 7.00 20.85 -18.28
N ARG A 310 7.62 20.71 -19.46
CA ARG A 310 9.05 20.94 -19.61
C ARG A 310 9.37 22.43 -19.51
N SER A 311 10.41 22.77 -18.75
CA SER A 311 10.82 24.17 -18.57
C SER A 311 11.33 24.77 -19.90
N ASN A 312 10.83 25.96 -20.24
CA ASN A 312 11.36 26.75 -21.36
C ASN A 312 12.63 27.54 -20.99
N LYS A 313 13.02 27.57 -19.72
CA LYS A 313 14.21 28.30 -19.26
C LYS A 313 15.47 27.52 -19.65
N LYS A 314 16.36 28.18 -20.40
CA LYS A 314 17.65 27.62 -20.82
C LYS A 314 18.44 27.14 -19.58
N GLY A 315 18.84 25.87 -19.58
CA GLY A 315 19.64 25.26 -18.51
C GLY A 315 18.84 24.69 -17.34
N VAL A 316 17.53 24.91 -17.26
CA VAL A 316 16.68 24.28 -16.24
C VAL A 316 16.23 22.91 -16.75
N LYS A 317 16.72 21.84 -16.14
CA LYS A 317 16.28 20.49 -16.45
C LYS A 317 15.09 20.12 -15.56
N THR A 318 14.05 19.55 -16.16
CA THR A 318 12.89 18.98 -15.48
C THR A 318 12.93 17.46 -15.63
N ALA A 319 12.37 16.75 -14.66
CA ALA A 319 12.10 15.32 -14.78
C ALA A 319 11.13 15.06 -15.95
N ASP A 320 11.20 13.86 -16.52
CA ASP A 320 10.28 13.46 -17.59
C ASP A 320 8.91 13.08 -17.03
N CYS A 321 8.88 12.43 -15.86
CA CYS A 321 7.67 11.91 -15.23
C CYS A 321 7.78 12.01 -13.71
N VAL A 322 6.65 12.06 -13.02
CA VAL A 322 6.57 11.82 -11.58
C VAL A 322 5.85 10.51 -11.34
N ILE A 323 6.44 9.65 -10.52
CA ILE A 323 5.90 8.35 -10.13
C ILE A 323 5.92 8.29 -8.60
N ASN A 324 4.75 8.12 -7.97
CA ASN A 324 4.60 8.08 -6.50
C ASN A 324 5.27 9.28 -5.79
N GLY A 325 5.14 10.48 -6.37
CA GLY A 325 5.75 11.71 -5.84
C GLY A 325 7.26 11.81 -6.02
N ILE A 326 7.88 10.89 -6.76
CA ILE A 326 9.32 10.91 -7.07
C ILE A 326 9.50 11.40 -8.50
N ASP A 327 10.39 12.38 -8.68
CA ASP A 327 10.84 12.84 -9.99
C ASP A 327 11.68 11.77 -10.70
N VAL A 328 11.23 11.34 -11.89
CA VAL A 328 11.80 10.25 -12.67
C VAL A 328 12.21 10.74 -14.06
N ASP A 329 13.43 10.40 -14.46
CA ASP A 329 13.95 10.65 -15.80
C ASP A 329 13.95 9.35 -16.63
N PHE A 330 13.55 9.44 -17.90
CA PHE A 330 13.45 8.28 -18.79
C PHE A 330 14.68 8.20 -19.69
N LYS A 331 15.41 7.08 -19.61
CA LYS A 331 16.56 6.78 -20.46
C LYS A 331 16.29 5.54 -21.31
N SER A 332 16.74 5.59 -22.55
CA SER A 332 16.76 4.43 -23.44
C SER A 332 18.07 4.43 -24.21
N PRO A 333 18.94 3.41 -24.01
CA PRO A 333 20.19 3.29 -24.73
C PRO A 333 19.97 3.28 -26.25
N THR A 334 20.93 3.84 -26.98
CA THR A 334 20.98 3.77 -28.45
C THR A 334 22.15 2.89 -28.87
N GLU A 335 23.27 3.48 -29.28
CA GLU A 335 24.40 2.76 -29.89
C GLU A 335 25.45 2.28 -28.86
N GLY A 336 25.59 2.98 -27.74
CA GLY A 336 26.59 2.64 -26.74
C GLY A 336 26.19 1.42 -25.89
N THR A 337 26.90 0.31 -26.07
CA THR A 337 26.71 -0.94 -25.30
C THR A 337 27.66 -1.09 -24.12
N SER A 338 28.57 -0.14 -23.91
CA SER A 338 29.58 -0.21 -22.85
C SER A 338 29.07 0.28 -21.49
N PHE A 339 29.77 -0.11 -20.42
CA PHE A 339 29.57 0.46 -19.07
C PHE A 339 29.55 2.00 -19.09
N ASN A 340 30.50 2.64 -19.77
CA ASN A 340 30.60 4.10 -19.84
C ASN A 340 29.37 4.76 -20.46
N SER A 341 28.70 4.06 -21.38
CA SER A 341 27.48 4.52 -22.02
C SER A 341 26.32 4.54 -21.03
N ILE A 342 26.14 3.46 -20.27
CA ILE A 342 25.11 3.34 -19.22
C ILE A 342 25.40 4.30 -18.06
N ASP A 343 26.66 4.39 -17.62
CA ASP A 343 27.10 5.28 -16.56
C ASP A 343 26.82 6.76 -16.89
N ARG A 344 27.05 7.16 -18.15
CA ARG A 344 26.71 8.50 -18.64
C ARG A 344 25.21 8.76 -18.59
N LEU A 345 24.38 7.79 -19.01
CA LEU A 345 22.92 7.93 -18.97
C LEU A 345 22.42 8.14 -17.54
N LEU A 346 22.89 7.34 -16.58
CA LEU A 346 22.50 7.48 -15.18
C LEU A 346 23.03 8.77 -14.55
N ARG A 347 24.22 9.24 -14.93
CA ARG A 347 24.76 10.55 -14.52
C ARG A 347 23.90 11.71 -15.02
N ASP A 348 23.37 11.60 -16.22
CA ASP A 348 22.51 12.63 -16.77
C ASP A 348 21.12 12.58 -16.12
N ALA A 349 20.56 11.39 -15.87
CA ALA A 349 19.32 11.20 -15.13
C ALA A 349 19.39 11.76 -13.69
N SER A 350 20.50 11.53 -12.98
CA SER A 350 20.70 12.02 -11.59
C SER A 350 20.80 13.54 -11.47
N LYS A 351 20.80 14.29 -12.58
CA LYS A 351 20.72 15.76 -12.60
C LYS A 351 19.30 16.27 -12.83
N GLN A 352 18.37 15.37 -13.16
CA GLN A 352 17.02 15.69 -13.65
C GLN A 352 15.92 15.14 -12.76
N GLY A 353 16.21 14.05 -12.04
CA GLY A 353 15.28 13.44 -11.11
C GLY A 353 15.99 12.67 -10.00
N ASP A 354 15.18 12.21 -9.06
CA ASP A 354 15.58 11.39 -7.93
C ASP A 354 15.66 9.91 -8.29
N ALA A 355 15.06 9.51 -9.42
CA ALA A 355 15.06 8.14 -9.92
C ALA A 355 15.14 8.08 -11.45
N CYS A 356 15.41 6.90 -11.99
CA CYS A 356 15.56 6.69 -13.43
C CYS A 356 14.78 5.46 -13.88
N VAL A 357 14.15 5.54 -15.04
CA VAL A 357 13.66 4.37 -15.78
C VAL A 357 14.58 4.16 -16.97
N LEU A 358 15.24 3.01 -17.03
CA LEU A 358 16.09 2.64 -18.16
C LEU A 358 15.43 1.52 -18.96
N HIS A 359 15.02 1.83 -20.20
CA HIS A 359 14.26 0.93 -21.06
C HIS A 359 15.03 0.50 -22.30
N LEU A 360 15.28 -0.80 -22.42
CA LEU A 360 15.79 -1.43 -23.64
C LEU A 360 14.67 -1.63 -24.64
N ILE A 361 14.66 -0.81 -25.69
CA ILE A 361 13.63 -0.85 -26.72
C ILE A 361 14.19 -1.55 -27.95
N PRO A 362 13.49 -2.56 -28.51
CA PRO A 362 13.90 -3.22 -29.74
C PRO A 362 14.21 -2.23 -30.86
N GLY A 363 15.36 -2.41 -31.52
CA GLY A 363 15.85 -1.55 -32.59
C GLY A 363 16.53 -0.24 -32.15
N ARG A 364 16.56 0.09 -30.86
CA ARG A 364 17.35 1.24 -30.35
C ARG A 364 18.75 0.85 -29.93
N SER A 365 18.88 -0.26 -29.21
CA SER A 365 20.15 -0.79 -28.71
C SER A 365 20.22 -2.30 -28.88
N HIS A 366 21.44 -2.82 -28.86
CA HIS A 366 21.77 -4.25 -28.95
C HIS A 366 22.61 -4.71 -27.74
N ILE A 367 22.64 -3.91 -26.66
CA ILE A 367 23.25 -4.31 -25.39
C ILE A 367 22.53 -5.54 -24.82
N ASN A 368 23.27 -6.52 -24.30
CA ASN A 368 22.66 -7.64 -23.62
C ASN A 368 21.95 -7.16 -22.33
N ALA A 369 20.76 -7.68 -22.04
CA ALA A 369 19.96 -7.25 -20.90
C ALA A 369 20.64 -7.53 -19.55
N ASP A 370 21.34 -8.67 -19.40
CA ASP A 370 22.08 -9.02 -18.19
C ASP A 370 23.30 -8.11 -17.98
N GLU A 371 24.06 -7.85 -19.06
CA GLU A 371 25.17 -6.90 -19.02
C GLU A 371 24.67 -5.49 -18.65
N CYS A 372 23.57 -5.04 -19.24
CA CYS A 372 22.98 -3.75 -18.93
C CYS A 372 22.57 -3.64 -17.45
N LYS A 373 21.91 -4.68 -16.91
CA LYS A 373 21.56 -4.74 -15.48
C LYS A 373 22.79 -4.60 -14.60
N GLU A 374 23.88 -5.29 -14.94
CA GLU A 374 25.13 -5.23 -14.17
C GLU A 374 25.80 -3.86 -14.26
N TYR A 375 25.83 -3.24 -15.44
CA TYR A 375 26.32 -1.87 -15.60
C TYR A 375 25.47 -0.86 -14.83
N ILE A 376 24.15 -1.04 -14.77
CA ILE A 376 23.27 -0.21 -13.95
C ILE A 376 23.64 -0.35 -12.47
N ARG A 377 23.83 -1.57 -11.95
CA ARG A 377 24.23 -1.79 -10.55
C ARG A 377 25.52 -1.05 -10.22
N GLN A 378 26.56 -1.24 -11.02
CA GLN A 378 27.87 -0.62 -10.80
C GLN A 378 27.82 0.90 -10.90
N ALA A 379 27.10 1.44 -11.90
CA ALA A 379 26.98 2.88 -12.09
C ALA A 379 26.14 3.52 -10.97
N LEU A 380 25.06 2.87 -10.53
CA LEU A 380 24.13 3.39 -9.51
C LEU A 380 24.83 3.68 -8.17
N GLN A 381 25.83 2.90 -7.78
CA GLN A 381 26.61 3.15 -6.56
C GLN A 381 27.30 4.53 -6.55
N ARG A 382 27.49 5.15 -7.72
CA ARG A 382 28.16 6.44 -7.89
C ARG A 382 27.18 7.59 -8.16
N ARG A 383 25.88 7.37 -7.94
CA ARG A 383 24.81 8.31 -8.33
C ARG A 383 23.88 8.56 -7.15
N LYS A 384 23.38 9.80 -7.06
CA LYS A 384 22.36 10.19 -6.07
C LYS A 384 20.95 9.87 -6.60
N LEU A 385 20.74 8.62 -7.01
CA LEU A 385 19.43 8.11 -7.44
C LEU A 385 18.90 7.16 -6.37
N LYS A 386 17.62 7.27 -6.03
CA LYS A 386 16.94 6.39 -5.07
C LYS A 386 16.80 4.97 -5.62
N TRP A 387 16.54 4.85 -6.92
CA TRP A 387 16.39 3.58 -7.63
C TRP A 387 16.51 3.77 -9.15
N VAL A 388 16.79 2.67 -9.84
CA VAL A 388 16.61 2.51 -11.29
C VAL A 388 15.59 1.40 -11.53
N LEU A 389 14.59 1.69 -12.34
CA LEU A 389 13.65 0.69 -12.83
C LEU A 389 14.06 0.31 -14.25
N PHE A 390 14.65 -0.88 -14.38
CA PHE A 390 15.10 -1.42 -15.64
C PHE A 390 13.95 -2.15 -16.33
N ILE A 391 13.76 -1.87 -17.62
CA ILE A 391 12.80 -2.55 -18.49
C ILE A 391 13.61 -3.21 -19.61
N ASP A 392 13.55 -4.54 -19.69
CA ASP A 392 14.22 -5.29 -20.75
C ASP A 392 13.45 -5.25 -22.09
N TYR A 393 13.97 -5.94 -23.10
CA TYR A 393 13.37 -5.96 -24.45
C TYR A 393 11.97 -6.57 -24.50
N ASP A 394 11.64 -7.45 -23.55
CA ASP A 394 10.36 -8.13 -23.45
C ASP A 394 9.38 -7.36 -22.56
N GLY A 395 9.80 -6.22 -22.01
CA GLY A 395 9.00 -5.39 -21.11
C GLY A 395 9.04 -5.86 -19.64
N ASN A 396 9.88 -6.83 -19.28
CA ASN A 396 10.01 -7.25 -17.89
C ASN A 396 10.70 -6.18 -17.07
N LEU A 397 10.18 -5.95 -15.86
CA LEU A 397 10.70 -4.94 -14.96
C LEU A 397 11.67 -5.55 -13.95
N ARG A 398 12.72 -4.81 -13.63
CA ARG A 398 13.65 -5.10 -12.52
C ARG A 398 13.98 -3.82 -11.78
N ARG A 399 13.75 -3.79 -10.46
CA ARG A 399 14.17 -2.70 -9.59
C ARG A 399 15.60 -2.91 -9.13
N ILE A 400 16.42 -1.89 -9.34
CA ILE A 400 17.81 -1.84 -8.89
C ILE A 400 17.93 -0.65 -7.93
N VAL A 401 18.54 -0.86 -6.77
CA VAL A 401 18.71 0.15 -5.73
C VAL A 401 20.20 0.27 -5.36
N PRO A 402 20.67 1.44 -4.87
CA PRO A 402 22.00 1.56 -4.31
C PRO A 402 22.20 0.58 -3.14
N GLU A 403 23.40 0.05 -2.99
CA GLU A 403 23.79 -0.69 -1.79
C GLU A 403 24.07 0.37 -0.72
N LYS A 404 23.29 0.35 0.37
CA LYS A 404 23.50 1.22 1.52
C LYS A 404 23.99 0.40 2.70
#